data_AF-A0A947MPX9-F1
#
_entry.id   AF-A0A947MPX9-F1
#
_cell.length_a   1.000
_cell.length_b   1.000
_cell.length_c   1.000
_cell.angle_alpha   90.00
_cell.angle_beta   90.00
_cell.angle_gamma   90.00
#
_symmetry.space_group_name_H-M   'P 1'
#
loop_
_entity.id
_entity.type
_entity.pdbx_description
1 polymer ?
#
loop_
_entity_poly.entity_id
_entity_poly.type
_entity_poly.pdbx_seq_one_letter_code
_entity_poly.pdbx_strand_id
1 'polypeptide(L)'
;MFNVKVSLLYFLLIVLGVVAVSHHVGQGRDEAGRLAEASLEAMPPMVSANQRLREQRLVEVARTLAASAVSNALAKVRAGDTKGASAVLTDALKRAEADVDPEFARHQPDFVVLYGASGKALAASAGAPDSATADSRRVRSPEEGVTLDVYTGAHGAADADKATWLAAVISVAGNEASPGAEAGTLLVGRRIDADLAASDRVLFDRDVTYVHDQRVVASTLAGADHRIVVASGANGLGGDDAVRHLISSPDWLAVSVPFRANDAASAIAYGPGYGKVRIVLATPRERWEGHFAVLQRLVPLVGGGLFVLGVFLFWALIRNHTRSYEQIDAGIHEVISGNFDFQFPVDYSEDLPNQMAQNLNLMLAVMTGRPLADDAALGSARTPPASPGTGASAGSSGRGAASSTAGAPVAAMALTAGGIADFEIVREPEAVSADILSEPTEQYLKRLYEEWRRVAKAEVMPYVRFVEQLVRTERRLKQSLACRHVRFRTETRGEKVMLVPLAVM
;
A
#
# COMPACT_ATOMS: atom_id res chain seq x y z
N MET A 1 -37.71 18.42 32.40
CA MET A 1 -37.69 16.96 32.12
C MET A 1 -37.08 16.58 30.75
N PHE A 2 -37.12 17.43 29.72
CA PHE A 2 -36.58 17.12 28.39
C PHE A 2 -35.05 16.91 28.36
N ASN A 3 -34.28 17.69 29.12
CA ASN A 3 -32.80 17.61 29.13
C ASN A 3 -32.23 16.33 29.78
N VAL A 4 -32.97 15.68 30.68
CA VAL A 4 -32.52 14.42 31.31
C VAL A 4 -32.60 13.27 30.32
N LYS A 5 -33.64 13.23 29.48
CA LYS A 5 -33.78 12.21 28.42
C LYS A 5 -32.73 12.36 27.34
N VAL A 6 -32.40 13.60 26.95
CA VAL A 6 -31.33 13.87 25.98
C VAL A 6 -29.97 13.47 26.54
N SER A 7 -29.68 13.77 27.82
CA SER A 7 -28.42 13.35 28.46
C SER A 7 -28.31 11.82 28.59
N LEU A 8 -29.39 11.13 28.94
CA LEU A 8 -29.41 9.66 29.04
C LEU A 8 -29.20 8.99 27.67
N LEU A 9 -29.76 9.59 26.60
CA LEU A 9 -29.56 9.13 25.23
C LEU A 9 -28.10 9.30 24.77
N TYR A 10 -27.47 10.43 25.09
CA TYR A 10 -26.06 10.67 24.80
C TYR A 10 -25.15 9.68 25.54
N PHE A 11 -25.42 9.43 26.82
CA PHE A 11 -24.66 8.45 27.60
C PHE A 11 -24.79 7.04 27.00
N LEU A 12 -26.01 6.62 26.62
CA LEU A 12 -26.25 5.32 25.99
C LEU A 12 -25.52 5.19 24.64
N LEU A 13 -25.50 6.25 23.83
CA LEU A 13 -24.77 6.27 22.55
C LEU A 13 -23.25 6.14 22.73
N ILE A 14 -22.68 6.77 23.77
CA ILE A 14 -21.25 6.63 24.08
C ILE A 14 -20.95 5.19 24.52
N VAL A 15 -21.74 4.62 25.43
CA VAL A 15 -21.55 3.23 25.88
C VAL A 15 -21.67 2.25 24.71
N LEU A 16 -22.67 2.42 23.84
CA LEU A 16 -22.80 1.63 22.61
C LEU A 16 -21.61 1.82 21.67
N GLY A 17 -21.08 3.04 21.55
CA GLY A 17 -19.86 3.32 20.78
C GLY A 17 -18.63 2.58 21.32
N VAL A 18 -18.42 2.58 22.65
CA VAL A 18 -17.30 1.87 23.28
C VAL A 18 -17.42 0.35 23.13
N VAL A 19 -18.63 -0.19 23.26
CA VAL A 19 -18.90 -1.62 23.05
C VAL A 19 -18.71 -2.02 21.59
N ALA A 20 -19.18 -1.19 20.64
CA ALA A 20 -18.97 -1.42 19.21
C ALA A 20 -17.49 -1.36 18.83
N VAL A 21 -16.73 -0.42 19.38
CA VAL A 21 -15.28 -0.32 19.18
C VAL A 21 -14.58 -1.56 19.75
N SER A 22 -14.96 -2.02 20.95
CA SER A 22 -14.38 -3.24 21.55
C SER A 22 -14.69 -4.49 20.73
N HIS A 23 -15.90 -4.60 20.17
CA HIS A 23 -16.28 -5.68 19.27
C HIS A 23 -15.52 -5.63 17.94
N HIS A 24 -15.29 -4.43 17.38
CA HIS A 24 -14.46 -4.23 16.19
C HIS A 24 -12.98 -4.55 16.43
N VAL A 25 -12.45 -4.31 17.64
CA VAL A 25 -11.08 -4.71 17.98
C VAL A 25 -10.94 -6.25 17.98
N GLY A 26 -11.99 -6.97 18.39
CA GLY A 26 -12.05 -8.43 18.26
C GLY A 26 -12.00 -8.90 16.80
N GLN A 27 -12.81 -8.30 15.93
CA GLN A 27 -12.76 -8.54 14.48
C GLN A 27 -11.42 -8.13 13.85
N GLY A 28 -10.77 -7.11 14.41
CA GLY A 28 -9.46 -6.64 14.00
C GLY A 28 -8.36 -7.69 14.15
N ARG A 29 -8.51 -8.68 15.05
CA ARG A 29 -7.56 -9.81 15.15
C ARG A 29 -7.69 -10.78 13.98
N ASP A 30 -8.91 -10.98 13.48
CA ASP A 30 -9.16 -11.80 12.29
C ASP A 30 -8.74 -11.05 11.02
N GLU A 31 -8.99 -9.73 10.95
CA GLU A 31 -8.51 -8.88 9.86
C GLU A 31 -6.98 -8.74 9.86
N ALA A 32 -6.34 -8.68 11.03
CA ALA A 32 -4.89 -8.73 11.18
C ALA A 32 -4.31 -10.01 10.57
N GLY A 33 -4.94 -11.15 10.87
CA GLY A 33 -4.62 -12.43 10.23
C GLY A 33 -4.73 -12.32 8.72
N ARG A 34 -5.87 -11.83 8.21
CA ARG A 34 -6.09 -11.66 6.76
C ARG A 34 -5.11 -10.68 6.09
N LEU A 35 -4.70 -9.61 6.77
CA LEU A 35 -3.72 -8.66 6.25
C LEU A 35 -2.32 -9.26 6.26
N ALA A 36 -1.97 -10.04 7.29
CA ALA A 36 -0.72 -10.79 7.32
C ALA A 36 -0.69 -11.84 6.21
N GLU A 37 -1.80 -12.56 6.00
CA GLU A 37 -2.01 -13.49 4.88
C GLU A 37 -1.91 -12.78 3.53
N ALA A 38 -2.57 -11.64 3.33
CA ALA A 38 -2.48 -10.85 2.10
C ALA A 38 -1.07 -10.30 1.86
N SER A 39 -0.37 -9.87 2.92
CA SER A 39 1.04 -9.47 2.84
C SER A 39 1.93 -10.65 2.42
N LEU A 40 1.68 -11.84 2.97
CA LEU A 40 2.33 -13.09 2.61
C LEU A 40 2.01 -13.52 1.17
N GLU A 41 0.78 -13.29 0.69
CA GLU A 41 0.36 -13.54 -0.70
C GLU A 41 1.01 -12.58 -1.71
N ALA A 42 1.37 -11.38 -1.29
CA ALA A 42 2.08 -10.40 -2.10
C ALA A 42 3.60 -10.63 -2.16
N MET A 43 4.17 -11.53 -1.34
CA MET A 43 5.61 -11.82 -1.31
C MET A 43 6.17 -12.63 -2.48
N PRO A 44 5.48 -13.62 -3.07
CA PRO A 44 6.00 -14.42 -4.17
C PRO A 44 6.60 -13.64 -5.34
N PRO A 45 6.02 -12.52 -5.83
CA PRO A 45 6.69 -11.71 -6.85
C PRO A 45 8.04 -11.16 -6.35
N MET A 46 8.14 -10.71 -5.09
CA MET A 46 9.39 -10.23 -4.50
C MET A 46 10.43 -11.35 -4.34
N VAL A 47 10.01 -12.53 -3.88
CA VAL A 47 10.88 -13.73 -3.79
C VAL A 47 11.37 -14.12 -5.18
N SER A 48 10.46 -14.15 -6.17
CA SER A 48 10.82 -14.48 -7.54
C SER A 48 11.74 -13.43 -8.18
N ALA A 49 11.57 -12.14 -7.85
CA ALA A 49 12.43 -11.08 -8.33
C ALA A 49 13.83 -11.18 -7.72
N ASN A 50 13.93 -11.45 -6.42
CA ASN A 50 15.22 -11.69 -5.76
C ASN A 50 15.91 -12.97 -6.24
N GLN A 51 15.14 -14.04 -6.50
CA GLN A 51 15.66 -15.25 -7.14
C GLN A 51 16.23 -14.93 -8.54
N ARG A 52 15.49 -14.20 -9.37
CA ARG A 52 15.95 -13.76 -10.70
C ARG A 52 17.21 -12.91 -10.62
N LEU A 53 17.30 -12.00 -9.65
CA LEU A 53 18.48 -11.17 -9.47
C LEU A 53 19.70 -12.04 -9.14
N ARG A 54 19.55 -13.02 -8.24
CA ARG A 54 20.64 -13.96 -7.91
C ARG A 54 21.03 -14.83 -9.09
N GLU A 55 20.05 -15.35 -9.82
CA GLU A 55 20.25 -16.09 -11.05
C GLU A 55 21.10 -15.27 -12.01
N GLN A 56 20.65 -14.06 -12.35
CA GLN A 56 21.37 -13.15 -13.25
C GLN A 56 22.80 -12.86 -12.78
N ARG A 57 23.01 -12.69 -11.47
CA ARG A 57 24.34 -12.46 -10.92
C ARG A 57 25.24 -13.70 -10.98
N LEU A 58 24.71 -14.88 -10.65
CA LEU A 58 25.46 -16.13 -10.77
C LEU A 58 25.85 -16.38 -12.23
N VAL A 59 24.94 -16.08 -13.17
CA VAL A 59 25.21 -16.09 -14.61
C VAL A 59 26.30 -15.09 -15.00
N GLU A 60 26.25 -13.86 -14.48
CA GLU A 60 27.24 -12.81 -14.78
C GLU A 60 28.64 -13.17 -14.27
N VAL A 61 28.73 -13.69 -13.04
CA VAL A 61 29.99 -14.20 -12.47
C VAL A 61 30.52 -15.36 -13.32
N ALA A 62 29.65 -16.31 -13.67
CA ALA A 62 30.03 -17.44 -14.50
C ALA A 62 30.48 -17.02 -15.91
N ARG A 63 29.86 -16.00 -16.52
CA ARG A 63 30.32 -15.41 -17.80
C ARG A 63 31.69 -14.74 -17.66
N THR A 64 31.90 -14.02 -16.56
CA THR A 64 33.18 -13.34 -16.28
C THR A 64 34.31 -14.35 -16.06
N LEU A 65 34.03 -15.44 -15.34
CA LEU A 65 34.94 -16.58 -15.16
C LEU A 65 35.20 -17.30 -16.48
N ALA A 66 34.17 -17.51 -17.31
CA ALA A 66 34.30 -18.11 -18.62
C ALA A 66 35.23 -17.31 -19.54
N ALA A 67 35.10 -15.98 -19.55
CA ALA A 67 35.92 -15.09 -20.37
C ALA A 67 37.39 -15.04 -19.92
N SER A 68 37.65 -15.02 -18.60
CA SER A 68 38.99 -14.72 -18.05
C SER A 68 39.83 -15.96 -17.70
N ALA A 69 39.20 -17.05 -17.28
CA ALA A 69 39.89 -18.18 -16.67
C ALA A 69 39.84 -19.46 -17.49
N VAL A 70 38.75 -19.67 -18.24
CA VAL A 70 38.52 -20.94 -18.93
C VAL A 70 39.49 -21.16 -20.08
N SER A 71 39.89 -20.12 -20.81
CA SER A 71 40.91 -20.23 -21.88
C SER A 71 42.25 -20.73 -21.33
N ASN A 72 42.69 -20.17 -20.19
CA ASN A 72 43.92 -20.55 -19.50
C ASN A 72 43.81 -21.96 -18.91
N ALA A 73 42.69 -22.30 -18.28
CA ALA A 73 42.45 -23.64 -17.74
C ALA A 73 42.42 -24.71 -18.86
N LEU A 74 41.75 -24.44 -19.99
CA LEU A 74 41.72 -25.34 -21.14
C LEU A 74 43.10 -25.54 -21.77
N ALA A 75 43.92 -24.48 -21.85
CA ALA A 75 45.30 -24.60 -22.32
C ALA A 75 46.12 -25.55 -21.44
N LYS A 76 45.95 -25.48 -20.11
CA LYS A 76 46.58 -26.39 -19.15
C LYS A 76 46.08 -27.83 -19.29
N VAL A 77 44.76 -28.02 -19.44
CA VAL A 77 44.17 -29.35 -19.68
C VAL A 77 44.72 -29.97 -20.97
N ARG A 78 44.83 -29.21 -22.06
CA ARG A 78 45.40 -29.69 -23.35
C ARG A 78 46.87 -30.08 -23.22
N ALA A 79 47.61 -29.44 -22.30
CA ALA A 79 48.98 -29.81 -21.96
C ALA A 79 49.07 -31.02 -21.01
N GLY A 80 47.94 -31.61 -20.60
CA GLY A 80 47.88 -32.71 -19.63
C GLY A 80 48.00 -32.29 -18.16
N ASP A 81 48.02 -30.98 -17.88
CA ASP A 81 48.18 -30.42 -16.53
C ASP A 81 46.82 -30.07 -15.88
N THR A 82 46.09 -31.10 -15.45
CA THR A 82 44.77 -30.93 -14.81
C THR A 82 44.87 -30.24 -13.45
N LYS A 83 45.96 -30.46 -12.71
CA LYS A 83 46.22 -29.77 -11.43
C LYS A 83 46.44 -28.28 -11.63
N GLY A 84 47.23 -27.89 -12.63
CA GLY A 84 47.41 -26.49 -13.01
C GLY A 84 46.11 -25.85 -13.47
N ALA A 85 45.26 -26.56 -14.21
CA ALA A 85 43.93 -26.07 -14.58
C ALA A 85 43.02 -25.82 -13.36
N SER A 86 43.00 -26.73 -12.39
CA SER A 86 42.28 -26.55 -11.12
C SER A 86 42.79 -25.36 -10.30
N ALA A 87 44.11 -25.13 -10.27
CA ALA A 87 44.69 -23.97 -9.62
C ALA A 87 44.25 -22.67 -10.29
N VAL A 88 44.27 -22.61 -11.63
CA VAL A 88 43.81 -21.44 -12.41
C VAL A 88 42.34 -21.13 -12.11
N LEU A 89 41.46 -22.15 -12.05
CA LEU A 89 40.05 -21.95 -11.71
C LEU A 89 39.87 -21.45 -10.28
N THR A 90 40.64 -21.98 -9.33
CA THR A 90 40.59 -21.55 -7.92
C THR A 90 41.06 -20.09 -7.76
N ASP A 91 42.13 -19.71 -8.45
CA ASP A 91 42.63 -18.32 -8.41
C ASP A 91 41.70 -17.34 -9.14
N ALA A 92 41.02 -17.79 -10.19
CA ALA A 92 39.98 -17.02 -10.84
C ALA A 92 38.76 -16.81 -9.95
N LEU A 93 38.35 -17.85 -9.23
CA LEU A 93 37.27 -17.77 -8.25
C LEU A 93 37.60 -16.73 -7.17
N LYS A 94 38.79 -16.82 -6.55
CA LYS A 94 39.26 -15.85 -5.54
C LYS A 94 39.34 -14.41 -6.05
N ARG A 95 39.72 -14.21 -7.33
CA ARG A 95 39.73 -12.87 -7.94
C ARG A 95 38.32 -12.34 -8.18
N ALA A 96 37.41 -13.19 -8.68
CA ALA A 96 36.00 -12.84 -8.79
C ALA A 96 35.41 -12.50 -7.42
N GLU A 97 35.82 -13.17 -6.35
CA GLU A 97 35.41 -12.82 -4.98
C GLU A 97 35.92 -11.43 -4.56
N ALA A 98 37.16 -11.07 -4.90
CA ALA A 98 37.77 -9.79 -4.53
C ALA A 98 37.19 -8.59 -5.30
N ASP A 99 36.77 -8.79 -6.54
CA ASP A 99 36.26 -7.74 -7.43
C ASP A 99 34.74 -7.48 -7.26
N VAL A 100 34.03 -8.32 -6.51
CA VAL A 100 32.59 -8.20 -6.29
C VAL A 100 32.31 -7.18 -5.17
N ASP A 101 31.38 -6.26 -5.45
CA ASP A 101 30.91 -5.27 -4.49
C ASP A 101 30.52 -5.93 -3.15
N PRO A 102 30.92 -5.38 -1.99
CA PRO A 102 30.70 -5.97 -0.67
C PRO A 102 29.25 -6.30 -0.34
N GLU A 103 28.25 -5.63 -0.94
CA GLU A 103 26.85 -6.04 -0.79
C GLU A 103 26.57 -7.41 -1.43
N PHE A 104 27.33 -7.75 -2.47
CA PHE A 104 27.23 -8.98 -3.26
C PHE A 104 28.27 -10.02 -2.89
N ALA A 105 29.20 -9.73 -1.98
CA ALA A 105 30.09 -10.74 -1.40
C ALA A 105 29.29 -11.92 -0.82
N ARG A 106 28.06 -11.64 -0.36
CA ARG A 106 27.10 -12.64 0.09
C ARG A 106 26.49 -13.49 -1.03
N HIS A 107 26.89 -13.33 -2.29
CA HIS A 107 26.41 -14.08 -3.46
C HIS A 107 27.52 -14.79 -4.25
N GLN A 108 28.71 -14.89 -3.66
CA GLN A 108 29.84 -15.54 -4.29
C GLN A 108 29.58 -17.04 -4.51
N PRO A 109 30.04 -17.61 -5.64
CA PRO A 109 30.00 -19.04 -5.85
C PRO A 109 31.01 -19.75 -4.97
N ASP A 110 30.65 -20.92 -4.47
CA ASP A 110 31.52 -21.74 -3.62
C ASP A 110 32.40 -22.68 -4.45
N PHE A 111 31.99 -22.99 -5.68
CA PHE A 111 32.78 -23.85 -6.55
C PHE A 111 32.57 -23.57 -8.04
N VAL A 112 33.55 -24.01 -8.82
CA VAL A 112 33.55 -23.98 -10.27
C VAL A 112 34.05 -25.32 -10.81
N VAL A 113 33.33 -25.93 -11.75
CA VAL A 113 33.74 -27.14 -12.47
C VAL A 113 33.71 -26.87 -13.97
N LEU A 114 34.79 -27.24 -14.65
CA LEU A 114 34.90 -27.19 -16.10
C LEU A 114 34.74 -28.60 -16.65
N TYR A 115 33.70 -28.83 -17.43
CA TYR A 115 33.47 -30.06 -18.18
C TYR A 115 33.93 -29.90 -19.62
N GLY A 116 34.43 -30.98 -20.21
CA GLY A 116 34.70 -31.04 -21.64
C GLY A 116 33.43 -31.37 -22.43
N ALA A 117 33.51 -31.29 -23.76
CA ALA A 117 32.39 -31.64 -24.65
C ALA A 117 31.85 -33.09 -24.45
N SER A 118 32.65 -33.99 -23.86
CA SER A 118 32.21 -35.34 -23.50
C SER A 118 31.36 -35.42 -22.22
N GLY A 119 31.16 -34.31 -21.51
CA GLY A 119 30.51 -34.24 -20.20
C GLY A 119 31.40 -34.70 -19.04
N LYS A 120 32.68 -35.02 -19.29
CA LYS A 120 33.65 -35.38 -18.26
C LYS A 120 34.27 -34.13 -17.64
N ALA A 121 34.35 -34.08 -16.31
CA ALA A 121 35.03 -33.00 -15.61
C ALA A 121 36.53 -32.98 -16.00
N LEU A 122 36.99 -31.83 -16.51
CA LEU A 122 38.37 -31.59 -16.91
C LEU A 122 39.17 -30.97 -15.76
N ALA A 123 38.53 -30.05 -15.02
CA ALA A 123 39.12 -29.37 -13.87
C ALA A 123 38.01 -28.90 -12.93
N ALA A 124 38.34 -28.77 -11.65
CA ALA A 124 37.43 -28.28 -10.61
C ALA A 124 38.19 -27.41 -9.61
N SER A 125 37.54 -26.38 -9.08
CA SER A 125 38.11 -25.54 -8.01
C SER A 125 38.21 -26.33 -6.70
N ALA A 126 39.07 -25.87 -5.79
CA ALA A 126 39.06 -26.37 -4.42
C ALA A 126 37.67 -26.17 -3.80
N GLY A 127 37.07 -27.23 -3.24
CA GLY A 127 35.72 -27.19 -2.65
C GLY A 127 34.58 -27.69 -3.55
N ALA A 128 34.84 -28.01 -4.83
CA ALA A 128 33.83 -28.65 -5.66
C ALA A 128 33.42 -30.02 -5.08
N PRO A 129 32.10 -30.33 -5.00
CA PRO A 129 31.65 -31.59 -4.45
C PRO A 129 32.07 -32.75 -5.37
N ASP A 130 32.37 -33.91 -4.79
CA ASP A 130 32.82 -35.09 -5.54
C ASP A 130 31.80 -35.49 -6.61
N SER A 131 30.51 -35.32 -6.31
CA SER A 131 29.41 -35.56 -7.24
C SER A 131 29.41 -34.65 -8.46
N ALA A 132 29.91 -33.41 -8.35
CA ALA A 132 30.09 -32.53 -9.50
C ALA A 132 31.30 -32.98 -10.33
N THR A 133 32.35 -33.50 -9.70
CA THR A 133 33.53 -34.00 -10.44
C THR A 133 33.34 -35.39 -11.04
N ALA A 134 32.37 -36.17 -10.55
CA ALA A 134 32.00 -37.46 -11.10
C ALA A 134 31.48 -37.32 -12.53
N ASP A 135 31.69 -38.35 -13.36
CA ASP A 135 31.39 -38.37 -14.80
C ASP A 135 29.89 -38.10 -15.06
N SER A 136 29.52 -36.83 -15.13
CA SER A 136 28.15 -36.39 -15.17
C SER A 136 27.73 -36.30 -16.63
N ARG A 137 27.39 -37.45 -17.22
CA ARG A 137 26.55 -37.51 -18.44
C ARG A 137 25.23 -36.71 -18.33
N ARG A 138 24.96 -36.19 -17.13
CA ARG A 138 23.79 -35.44 -16.72
C ARG A 138 23.92 -33.95 -17.04
N VAL A 139 25.11 -33.35 -17.01
CA VAL A 139 25.30 -31.95 -17.41
C VAL A 139 25.29 -31.92 -18.94
N ARG A 140 24.11 -31.86 -19.54
CA ARG A 140 23.98 -31.64 -20.99
C ARG A 140 24.34 -30.20 -21.29
N SER A 141 25.05 -29.98 -22.39
CA SER A 141 25.19 -28.64 -22.94
C SER A 141 23.79 -28.05 -23.15
N PRO A 142 23.47 -26.89 -22.56
CA PRO A 142 22.25 -26.20 -22.92
C PRO A 142 22.35 -25.84 -24.41
N GLU A 143 21.41 -26.35 -25.23
CA GLU A 143 21.42 -26.18 -26.69
C GLU A 143 21.55 -24.70 -27.11
N GLU A 144 21.10 -23.76 -26.26
CA GLU A 144 21.46 -22.35 -26.31
C GLU A 144 21.16 -21.68 -24.95
N GLY A 145 22.15 -21.08 -24.30
CA GLY A 145 21.94 -20.19 -23.15
C GLY A 145 22.50 -20.69 -21.82
N VAL A 146 22.06 -20.04 -20.74
CA VAL A 146 22.48 -20.34 -19.36
C VAL A 146 21.31 -20.96 -18.63
N THR A 147 21.48 -22.18 -18.14
CA THR A 147 20.47 -22.85 -17.31
C THR A 147 20.87 -22.75 -15.85
N LEU A 148 19.89 -22.48 -14.99
CA LEU A 148 20.07 -22.56 -13.55
C LEU A 148 19.42 -23.86 -13.07
N ASP A 149 20.20 -24.68 -12.36
CA ASP A 149 19.79 -25.98 -11.88
C ASP A 149 20.13 -26.12 -10.39
N VAL A 150 19.34 -26.94 -9.68
CA VAL A 150 19.68 -27.36 -8.31
C VAL A 150 20.38 -28.71 -8.37
N TYR A 151 21.56 -28.78 -7.78
CA TYR A 151 22.33 -30.01 -7.66
C TYR A 151 22.38 -30.47 -6.22
N THR A 152 22.10 -31.75 -5.98
CA THR A 152 22.43 -32.40 -4.71
C THR A 152 23.64 -33.29 -4.89
N GLY A 153 24.59 -33.12 -3.97
CA GLY A 153 25.88 -33.75 -4.05
C GLY A 153 26.40 -34.17 -2.67
N ALA A 154 26.93 -35.37 -2.58
CA ALA A 154 27.69 -35.76 -1.39
C ALA A 154 29.05 -35.06 -1.40
N HIS A 155 29.44 -34.51 -0.25
CA HIS A 155 30.82 -34.09 -0.03
C HIS A 155 31.50 -35.21 0.76
N GLY A 156 32.25 -36.09 0.08
CA GLY A 156 32.87 -37.27 0.68
C GLY A 156 32.01 -38.55 0.64
N ALA A 157 32.57 -39.64 1.21
CA ALA A 157 32.08 -41.01 1.05
C ALA A 157 30.86 -41.38 1.92
N ALA A 158 30.39 -40.49 2.80
CA ALA A 158 29.28 -40.75 3.72
C ALA A 158 27.98 -40.08 3.24
N ASP A 159 26.94 -40.89 3.03
CA ASP A 159 25.65 -40.50 2.45
C ASP A 159 24.84 -39.50 3.32
N ALA A 160 25.31 -39.19 4.54
CA ALA A 160 24.63 -38.34 5.53
C ALA A 160 24.74 -36.83 5.20
N ASP A 161 25.84 -36.39 4.59
CA ASP A 161 26.13 -34.98 4.30
C ASP A 161 25.96 -34.66 2.81
N LYS A 162 24.77 -34.96 2.27
CA LYS A 162 24.35 -34.43 0.98
C LYS A 162 24.13 -32.93 1.11
N ALA A 163 25.07 -32.15 0.59
CA ALA A 163 24.92 -30.72 0.41
C ALA A 163 24.04 -30.45 -0.81
N THR A 164 23.15 -29.47 -0.71
CA THR A 164 22.37 -28.98 -1.84
C THR A 164 23.02 -27.69 -2.34
N TRP A 165 23.12 -27.57 -3.65
CA TRP A 165 23.79 -26.50 -4.36
C TRP A 165 22.85 -25.88 -5.37
N LEU A 166 22.88 -24.57 -5.48
CA LEU A 166 22.31 -23.79 -6.56
C LEU A 166 23.41 -23.55 -7.60
N ALA A 167 23.26 -24.02 -8.83
CA ALA A 167 24.30 -23.88 -9.84
C ALA A 167 23.79 -23.28 -11.15
N ALA A 168 24.64 -22.46 -11.77
CA ALA A 168 24.48 -21.99 -13.14
C ALA A 168 25.38 -22.82 -14.06
N VAL A 169 24.82 -23.25 -15.18
CA VAL A 169 25.50 -24.01 -16.24
C VAL A 169 25.64 -23.10 -17.46
N ILE A 170 26.88 -22.88 -17.92
CA ILE A 170 27.18 -22.02 -19.06
C ILE A 170 27.99 -22.81 -20.09
N SER A 171 27.53 -22.84 -21.34
CA SER A 171 28.33 -23.36 -22.45
C SER A 171 29.49 -22.42 -22.76
N VAL A 172 30.69 -22.98 -22.93
CA VAL A 172 31.91 -22.24 -23.27
C VAL A 172 32.24 -22.49 -24.74
N ALA A 173 32.21 -21.42 -25.53
CA ALA A 173 32.59 -21.47 -26.92
C ALA A 173 34.06 -21.87 -27.11
N GLY A 174 34.32 -22.63 -28.18
CA GLY A 174 35.66 -22.96 -28.63
C GLY A 174 36.51 -21.73 -28.95
N ASN A 175 37.82 -21.97 -29.03
CA ASN A 175 38.78 -20.96 -29.48
C ASN A 175 38.41 -20.43 -30.89
N GLU A 176 38.81 -19.21 -31.22
CA GLU A 176 38.63 -18.54 -32.52
C GLU A 176 39.10 -19.40 -33.72
N ALA A 177 40.02 -20.35 -33.49
CA ALA A 177 40.48 -21.30 -34.51
C ALA A 177 39.41 -22.32 -34.94
N SER A 178 38.31 -22.47 -34.21
CA SER A 178 37.19 -23.36 -34.54
C SER A 178 35.87 -22.75 -34.04
N PRO A 179 35.41 -21.65 -34.66
CA PRO A 179 34.17 -20.99 -34.27
C PRO A 179 33.00 -21.96 -34.50
N GLY A 180 32.37 -22.39 -33.41
CA GLY A 180 31.26 -23.35 -33.42
C GLY A 180 31.57 -24.71 -32.79
N ALA A 181 32.84 -25.04 -32.50
CA ALA A 181 33.15 -26.21 -31.68
C ALA A 181 32.96 -25.86 -30.21
N GLU A 182 32.06 -26.53 -29.49
CA GLU A 182 31.89 -26.35 -28.05
C GLU A 182 33.18 -26.79 -27.33
N ALA A 183 33.84 -25.88 -26.62
CA ALA A 183 35.05 -26.21 -25.85
C ALA A 183 34.70 -27.02 -24.60
N GLY A 184 33.52 -26.80 -24.05
CA GLY A 184 33.05 -27.45 -22.84
C GLY A 184 31.96 -26.65 -22.14
N THR A 185 31.65 -27.05 -20.91
CA THR A 185 30.60 -26.44 -20.09
C THR A 185 31.20 -26.01 -18.76
N LEU A 186 30.93 -24.78 -18.34
CA LEU A 186 31.30 -24.27 -17.02
C LEU A 186 30.10 -24.39 -16.08
N LEU A 187 30.27 -25.11 -14.99
CA LEU A 187 29.31 -25.18 -13.88
C LEU A 187 29.82 -24.32 -12.75
N VAL A 188 29.02 -23.35 -12.33
CA VAL A 188 29.35 -22.46 -11.21
C VAL A 188 28.26 -22.63 -10.16
N GLY A 189 28.63 -23.10 -8.97
CA GLY A 189 27.66 -23.47 -7.96
C GLY A 189 27.89 -22.76 -6.63
N ARG A 190 26.80 -22.61 -5.89
CA ARG A 190 26.77 -22.08 -4.55
C ARG A 190 25.97 -23.00 -3.64
N ARG A 191 26.48 -23.29 -2.45
CA ARG A 191 25.85 -24.11 -1.44
C ARG A 191 24.64 -23.39 -0.88
N ILE A 192 23.59 -24.17 -0.64
CA ILE A 192 22.45 -23.74 0.15
C ILE A 192 22.76 -24.12 1.59
N ASP A 193 23.21 -23.16 2.40
CA ASP A 193 23.57 -23.36 3.79
C ASP A 193 22.99 -22.28 4.72
N ALA A 194 23.35 -22.36 6.01
CA ALA A 194 22.86 -21.45 7.03
C ALA A 194 23.25 -19.99 6.77
N ASP A 195 24.41 -19.75 6.14
CA ASP A 195 24.87 -18.40 5.82
C ASP A 195 24.05 -17.80 4.68
N LEU A 196 23.72 -18.59 3.65
CA LEU A 196 22.76 -18.18 2.63
C LEU A 196 21.39 -17.88 3.25
N ALA A 197 20.88 -18.77 4.10
CA ALA A 197 19.59 -18.56 4.78
C ALA A 197 19.60 -17.30 5.66
N ALA A 198 20.70 -17.02 6.37
CA ALA A 198 20.86 -15.82 7.19
C ALA A 198 20.91 -14.54 6.36
N SER A 199 21.62 -14.55 5.23
CA SER A 199 21.63 -13.43 4.28
C SER A 199 20.22 -13.15 3.76
N ASP A 200 19.48 -14.20 3.44
CA ASP A 200 18.12 -14.11 2.92
C ASP A 200 17.14 -13.61 3.97
N ARG A 201 17.34 -14.00 5.22
CA ARG A 201 16.54 -13.49 6.33
C ARG A 201 16.61 -11.98 6.44
N VAL A 202 17.79 -11.39 6.22
CA VAL A 202 17.95 -9.93 6.18
C VAL A 202 17.21 -9.33 4.99
N LEU A 203 17.31 -9.96 3.82
CA LEU A 203 16.70 -9.47 2.58
C LEU A 203 15.15 -9.52 2.62
N PHE A 204 14.59 -10.56 3.22
CA PHE A 204 13.15 -10.77 3.29
C PHE A 204 12.51 -10.27 4.59
N ASP A 205 13.33 -9.83 5.58
CA ASP A 205 12.94 -9.53 6.97
C ASP A 205 12.09 -10.65 7.62
N ARG A 206 12.41 -11.90 7.29
CA ARG A 206 11.66 -13.09 7.70
C ARG A 206 12.58 -14.26 7.89
N ASP A 207 12.15 -15.24 8.66
CA ASP A 207 12.88 -16.49 8.76
C ASP A 207 12.78 -17.27 7.46
N VAL A 208 13.91 -17.83 7.03
CA VAL A 208 14.06 -18.50 5.74
C VAL A 208 14.45 -19.94 5.98
N THR A 209 13.72 -20.86 5.36
CA THR A 209 14.03 -22.29 5.39
C THR A 209 14.04 -22.84 3.98
N TYR A 210 15.16 -23.44 3.59
CA TYR A 210 15.32 -24.16 2.35
C TYR A 210 14.98 -25.63 2.57
N VAL A 211 13.97 -26.10 1.84
CA VAL A 211 13.52 -27.50 1.89
C VAL A 211 13.81 -28.13 0.54
N HIS A 212 14.49 -29.27 0.54
CA HIS A 212 14.71 -30.10 -0.64
C HIS A 212 14.01 -31.43 -0.41
N ASP A 213 13.00 -31.72 -1.23
CA ASP A 213 12.03 -32.77 -0.97
C ASP A 213 11.44 -32.63 0.45
N GLN A 214 11.73 -33.55 1.35
CA GLN A 214 11.22 -33.53 2.73
C GLN A 214 12.31 -33.21 3.76
N ARG A 215 13.51 -32.86 3.29
CA ARG A 215 14.66 -32.55 4.14
C ARG A 215 14.91 -31.05 4.17
N VAL A 216 15.14 -30.51 5.36
CA VAL A 216 15.69 -29.16 5.46
C VAL A 216 17.15 -29.19 5.10
N VAL A 217 17.51 -28.34 4.16
CA VAL A 217 18.89 -28.10 3.77
C VAL A 217 19.50 -27.03 4.66
N ALA A 218 18.79 -25.90 4.81
CA ALA A 218 19.22 -24.77 5.60
C ALA A 218 18.03 -24.07 6.23
N SER A 219 18.16 -23.54 7.45
CA SER A 219 17.11 -22.77 8.11
C SER A 219 17.70 -21.72 9.03
N THR A 220 17.03 -20.57 9.12
CA THR A 220 17.27 -19.58 10.18
C THR A 220 16.38 -19.79 11.40
N LEU A 221 15.42 -20.73 11.35
CA LEU A 221 14.57 -21.08 12.48
C LEU A 221 15.35 -21.95 13.46
N ALA A 222 15.24 -21.62 14.75
CA ALA A 222 15.84 -22.39 15.82
C ALA A 222 14.81 -23.33 16.48
N GLY A 223 15.26 -24.49 16.98
CA GLY A 223 14.48 -25.32 17.90
C GLY A 223 13.31 -26.11 17.29
N ALA A 224 12.22 -26.25 18.06
CA ALA A 224 11.07 -27.10 17.74
C ALA A 224 10.24 -26.57 16.55
N ASP A 225 10.34 -25.28 16.26
CA ASP A 225 9.64 -24.58 15.18
C ASP A 225 9.99 -25.13 13.79
N HIS A 226 11.17 -25.74 13.68
CA HIS A 226 11.65 -26.39 12.48
C HIS A 226 10.73 -27.52 12.00
N ARG A 227 10.09 -28.26 12.92
CA ARG A 227 9.22 -29.40 12.56
C ARG A 227 7.93 -28.98 11.88
N ILE A 228 7.38 -27.83 12.26
CA ILE A 228 6.14 -27.29 11.69
C ILE A 228 6.40 -26.91 10.23
N VAL A 229 7.52 -26.22 9.97
CA VAL A 229 7.92 -25.82 8.62
C VAL A 229 8.25 -27.02 7.73
N VAL A 230 8.89 -28.06 8.28
CA VAL A 230 9.16 -29.31 7.54
C VAL A 230 7.90 -30.07 7.20
N ALA A 231 7.02 -30.30 8.17
CA ALA A 231 5.79 -31.04 7.97
C ALA A 231 4.91 -30.38 6.90
N SER A 232 4.85 -29.05 6.92
CA SER A 232 4.06 -28.29 5.97
C SER A 232 4.72 -28.14 4.60
N GLY A 233 6.05 -28.06 4.54
CA GLY A 233 6.80 -28.11 3.28
C GLY A 233 6.71 -29.47 2.58
N ALA A 234 6.76 -30.56 3.35
CA ALA A 234 6.71 -31.93 2.85
C ALA A 234 5.33 -32.33 2.29
N ASN A 235 4.25 -31.92 2.96
CA ASN A 235 2.88 -32.28 2.57
C ASN A 235 2.38 -31.52 1.32
N GLY A 236 2.97 -30.36 1.01
CA GLY A 236 2.64 -29.57 -0.19
C GLY A 236 3.36 -30.01 -1.47
N LEU A 237 4.12 -31.11 -1.45
CA LEU A 237 4.91 -31.58 -2.60
C LEU A 237 4.16 -32.58 -3.50
N GLY A 238 3.04 -33.13 -3.02
CA GLY A 238 2.29 -34.16 -3.73
C GLY A 238 1.37 -33.64 -4.85
N GLY A 239 1.16 -32.32 -4.94
CA GLY A 239 0.41 -31.70 -6.03
C GLY A 239 1.35 -31.16 -7.10
N ASP A 240 1.02 -31.39 -8.37
CA ASP A 240 1.80 -30.89 -9.53
C ASP A 240 1.70 -29.36 -9.69
N ASP A 241 0.94 -28.73 -8.82
CA ASP A 241 0.66 -27.32 -8.87
C ASP A 241 1.76 -26.50 -8.20
N ALA A 242 2.25 -25.50 -8.94
CA ALA A 242 3.01 -24.34 -8.46
C ALA A 242 2.22 -23.48 -7.44
N VAL A 243 1.16 -24.04 -6.85
CA VAL A 243 0.26 -23.38 -5.93
C VAL A 243 0.98 -23.10 -4.63
N ARG A 244 0.82 -21.86 -4.21
CA ARG A 244 1.35 -21.27 -2.99
C ARG A 244 0.61 -21.93 -1.83
N HIS A 245 1.36 -22.45 -0.86
CA HIS A 245 0.77 -22.98 0.35
C HIS A 245 1.02 -21.99 1.47
N LEU A 246 -0.06 -21.32 1.89
CA LEU A 246 -0.11 -20.60 3.16
C LEU A 246 -0.23 -21.65 4.27
N ILE A 247 0.70 -21.58 5.21
CA ILE A 247 0.79 -22.46 6.35
C ILE A 247 0.51 -21.61 7.57
N SER A 248 -0.66 -21.80 8.17
CA SER A 248 -1.08 -21.11 9.38
C SER A 248 -0.95 -22.07 10.57
N SER A 249 -0.04 -21.75 11.48
CA SER A 249 0.16 -22.39 12.76
C SER A 249 -0.26 -21.42 13.87
N PRO A 250 -0.60 -21.88 15.10
CA PRO A 250 -0.86 -20.97 16.22
C PRO A 250 0.23 -19.92 16.41
N ASP A 251 1.49 -20.32 16.25
CA ASP A 251 2.66 -19.47 16.56
C ASP A 251 3.33 -18.87 15.33
N TRP A 252 3.06 -19.40 14.13
CA TRP A 252 3.78 -19.06 12.90
C TRP A 252 2.86 -18.90 11.70
N LEU A 253 3.20 -17.92 10.86
CA LEU A 253 2.65 -17.80 9.51
C LEU A 253 3.78 -18.05 8.52
N ALA A 254 3.62 -19.02 7.63
CA ALA A 254 4.62 -19.35 6.63
C ALA A 254 4.04 -19.47 5.22
N VAL A 255 4.85 -19.14 4.22
CA VAL A 255 4.54 -19.33 2.79
C VAL A 255 5.66 -20.12 2.14
N SER A 256 5.27 -21.19 1.44
CA SER A 256 6.19 -22.00 0.64
C SER A 256 6.18 -21.55 -0.82
N VAL A 257 7.34 -21.10 -1.30
CA VAL A 257 7.56 -20.66 -2.68
C VAL A 257 8.45 -21.70 -3.38
N PRO A 258 8.02 -22.30 -4.51
CA PRO A 258 8.86 -23.20 -5.26
C PRO A 258 10.06 -22.45 -5.85
N PHE A 259 11.22 -23.08 -5.88
CA PHE A 259 12.39 -22.54 -6.57
C PHE A 259 12.19 -22.65 -8.09
N ARG A 260 12.49 -21.58 -8.84
CA ARG A 260 12.18 -21.51 -10.28
C ARG A 260 12.95 -22.53 -11.13
N ALA A 261 14.15 -22.90 -10.71
CA ALA A 261 14.97 -23.92 -11.37
C ALA A 261 14.31 -25.32 -11.48
N ASN A 262 13.14 -25.52 -10.86
CA ASN A 262 12.35 -26.75 -10.97
C ASN A 262 11.45 -26.83 -12.23
N ASP A 263 11.66 -25.99 -13.25
CA ASP A 263 10.85 -26.04 -14.48
C ASP A 263 10.90 -27.43 -15.13
N ALA A 264 9.82 -27.82 -15.82
CA ALA A 264 9.67 -29.16 -16.41
C ALA A 264 10.81 -29.54 -17.37
N ALA A 265 11.47 -28.56 -17.97
CA ALA A 265 12.66 -28.77 -18.81
C ALA A 265 13.83 -29.37 -18.01
N SER A 266 14.06 -28.91 -16.77
CA SER A 266 15.07 -29.45 -15.86
C SER A 266 14.69 -30.86 -15.41
N ALA A 267 13.41 -31.11 -15.12
CA ALA A 267 12.94 -32.44 -14.73
C ALA A 267 13.14 -33.49 -15.84
N ILE A 268 12.96 -33.10 -17.11
CA ILE A 268 13.19 -33.96 -18.28
C ILE A 268 14.68 -34.23 -18.50
N ALA A 269 15.54 -33.22 -18.34
CA ALA A 269 16.98 -33.34 -18.58
C ALA A 269 17.67 -34.27 -17.57
N TYR A 270 17.22 -34.25 -16.31
CA TYR A 270 17.94 -34.87 -15.21
C TYR A 270 17.21 -36.08 -14.58
N GLY A 271 15.91 -36.27 -14.84
CA GLY A 271 15.11 -37.42 -14.44
C GLY A 271 14.28 -37.19 -13.16
N PRO A 272 13.33 -38.09 -12.84
CA PRO A 272 12.30 -37.91 -11.80
C PRO A 272 12.80 -37.90 -10.34
N GLY A 273 14.12 -37.90 -10.11
CA GLY A 273 14.75 -37.89 -8.79
C GLY A 273 15.37 -36.55 -8.37
N TYR A 274 15.26 -35.49 -9.18
CA TYR A 274 15.73 -34.16 -8.80
C TYR A 274 14.67 -33.50 -7.95
N GLY A 275 14.92 -33.55 -6.65
CA GLY A 275 13.97 -33.06 -5.68
C GLY A 275 13.66 -31.57 -5.84
N LYS A 276 12.40 -31.21 -5.66
CA LYS A 276 11.94 -29.83 -5.79
C LYS A 276 12.45 -29.03 -4.60
N VAL A 277 13.38 -28.08 -4.83
CA VAL A 277 13.75 -27.12 -3.78
C VAL A 277 12.64 -26.10 -3.61
N ARG A 278 12.28 -25.81 -2.37
CA ARG A 278 11.34 -24.76 -2.00
C ARG A 278 11.96 -23.85 -0.94
N ILE A 279 11.63 -22.57 -1.02
CA ILE A 279 11.95 -21.59 0.01
C ILE A 279 10.68 -21.41 0.84
N VAL A 280 10.76 -21.70 2.13
CA VAL A 280 9.70 -21.41 3.09
C VAL A 280 10.07 -20.15 3.84
N LEU A 281 9.25 -19.12 3.68
CA LEU A 281 9.36 -17.88 4.43
C LEU A 281 8.42 -17.94 5.62
N ALA A 282 8.94 -17.81 6.83
CA ALA A 282 8.17 -17.85 8.06
C ALA A 282 8.28 -16.53 8.83
N THR A 283 7.20 -16.11 9.48
CA THR A 283 7.21 -15.02 10.44
C THR A 283 6.51 -15.49 11.71
N PRO A 284 7.05 -15.16 12.90
CA PRO A 284 6.35 -15.45 14.14
C PRO A 284 5.09 -14.59 14.19
N ARG A 285 3.98 -15.19 14.59
CA ARG A 285 2.69 -14.51 14.72
C ARG A 285 2.75 -13.41 15.77
N GLU A 286 3.56 -13.60 16.82
CA GLU A 286 3.80 -12.62 17.87
C GLU A 286 4.31 -11.28 17.34
N ARG A 287 5.13 -11.27 16.27
CA ARG A 287 5.63 -10.01 15.67
C ARG A 287 4.48 -9.16 15.11
N TRP A 288 3.44 -9.81 14.59
CA TRP A 288 2.22 -9.14 14.14
C TRP A 288 1.32 -8.80 15.31
N GLU A 289 1.08 -9.76 16.22
CA GLU A 289 0.22 -9.55 17.38
C GLU A 289 0.75 -8.47 18.33
N GLY A 290 2.06 -8.25 18.41
CA GLY A 290 2.66 -7.18 19.21
C GLY A 290 2.19 -5.78 18.78
N HIS A 291 2.12 -5.52 17.47
CA HIS A 291 1.58 -4.25 16.95
C HIS A 291 0.08 -4.10 17.25
N PHE A 292 -0.68 -5.20 17.15
CA PHE A 292 -2.10 -5.19 17.49
C PHE A 292 -2.34 -5.07 19.00
N ALA A 293 -1.50 -5.64 19.84
CA ALA A 293 -1.59 -5.54 21.29
C ALA A 293 -1.37 -4.09 21.76
N VAL A 294 -0.43 -3.36 21.13
CA VAL A 294 -0.26 -1.93 21.37
C VAL A 294 -1.51 -1.16 20.96
N LEU A 295 -2.06 -1.44 19.77
CA LEU A 295 -3.27 -0.78 19.29
C LEU A 295 -4.48 -1.07 20.19
N GLN A 296 -4.65 -2.33 20.62
CA GLN A 296 -5.70 -2.78 21.52
C GLN A 296 -5.62 -2.10 22.88
N ARG A 297 -4.43 -1.74 23.37
CA ARG A 297 -4.26 -0.94 24.60
C ARG A 297 -4.50 0.55 24.35
N LEU A 298 -4.11 1.06 23.19
CA LEU A 298 -4.19 2.47 22.86
C LEU A 298 -5.62 2.92 22.55
N VAL A 299 -6.42 2.09 21.88
CA VAL A 299 -7.83 2.37 21.53
C VAL A 299 -8.70 2.72 22.75
N PRO A 300 -8.78 1.92 23.83
CA PRO A 300 -9.57 2.28 25.00
C PRO A 300 -9.00 3.50 25.74
N LEU A 301 -7.69 3.72 25.70
CA LEU A 301 -7.05 4.88 26.32
C LEU A 301 -7.40 6.17 25.60
N VAL A 302 -7.34 6.17 24.26
CA VAL A 302 -7.78 7.30 23.42
C VAL A 302 -9.29 7.51 23.52
N GLY A 303 -10.07 6.42 23.50
CA GLY A 303 -11.52 6.47 23.69
C GLY A 303 -11.92 7.06 25.05
N GLY A 304 -11.23 6.64 26.12
CA GLY A 304 -11.40 7.20 27.46
C GLY A 304 -11.00 8.68 27.53
N GLY A 305 -9.89 9.06 26.90
CA GLY A 305 -9.46 10.46 26.81
C GLY A 305 -10.48 11.35 26.11
N LEU A 306 -11.00 10.92 24.96
CA LEU A 306 -12.06 11.61 24.23
C LEU A 306 -13.35 11.68 25.03
N PHE A 307 -13.68 10.63 25.78
CA PHE A 307 -14.85 10.62 26.66
C PHE A 307 -14.72 11.67 27.77
N VAL A 308 -13.60 11.71 28.48
CA VAL A 308 -13.35 12.72 29.54
C VAL A 308 -13.38 14.13 28.95
N LEU A 309 -12.77 14.34 27.79
CA LEU A 309 -12.82 15.62 27.09
C LEU A 309 -14.26 16.02 26.74
N GLY A 310 -15.07 15.07 26.24
CA GLY A 310 -16.48 15.29 25.93
C GLY A 310 -17.31 15.65 27.18
N VAL A 311 -17.09 14.95 28.29
CA VAL A 311 -17.73 15.25 29.59
C VAL A 311 -17.34 16.65 30.07
N PHE A 312 -16.07 17.03 29.97
CA PHE A 312 -15.59 18.36 30.36
C PHE A 312 -16.22 19.46 29.50
N LEU A 313 -16.25 19.27 28.18
CA LEU A 313 -16.82 20.23 27.24
C LEU A 313 -18.33 20.38 27.44
N PHE A 314 -19.03 19.28 27.70
CA PHE A 314 -20.45 19.27 28.03
C PHE A 314 -20.73 19.98 29.36
N TRP A 315 -19.93 19.72 30.40
CA TRP A 315 -20.02 20.42 31.67
C TRP A 315 -19.79 21.93 31.52
N ALA A 316 -18.79 22.33 30.72
CA ALA A 316 -18.51 23.74 30.43
C ALA A 316 -19.67 24.41 29.69
N LEU A 317 -20.31 23.73 28.73
CA LEU A 317 -21.49 24.23 28.01
C LEU A 317 -22.69 24.39 28.95
N ILE A 318 -22.97 23.41 29.81
CA ILE A 318 -24.04 23.52 30.81
C ILE A 318 -23.79 24.73 31.70
N ARG A 319 -22.57 24.86 32.23
CA ARG A 319 -22.22 25.97 33.13
C ARG A 319 -22.34 27.32 32.44
N ASN A 320 -22.03 27.40 31.16
CA ASN A 320 -22.18 28.64 30.40
C ASN A 320 -23.66 28.99 30.20
N HIS A 321 -24.50 28.02 29.85
CA HIS A 321 -25.95 28.24 29.70
C HIS A 321 -26.66 28.57 31.02
N THR A 322 -26.31 27.91 32.14
CA THR A 322 -27.02 28.14 33.41
C THR A 322 -26.77 29.53 33.99
N ARG A 323 -25.61 30.14 33.72
CA ARG A 323 -25.28 31.49 34.22
C ARG A 323 -26.30 32.55 33.81
N SER A 324 -26.81 32.50 32.58
CA SER A 324 -27.82 33.47 32.11
C SER A 324 -29.12 33.36 32.91
N TYR A 325 -29.54 32.14 33.23
CA TYR A 325 -30.75 31.91 34.05
C TYR A 325 -30.53 32.28 35.52
N GLU A 326 -29.34 32.01 36.08
CA GLU A 326 -28.97 32.43 37.43
C GLU A 326 -29.02 33.96 37.59
N GLN A 327 -28.60 34.72 36.56
CA GLN A 327 -28.67 36.18 36.57
C GLN A 327 -30.12 36.69 36.52
N ILE A 328 -30.98 36.06 35.70
CA ILE A 328 -32.41 36.38 35.67
C ILE A 328 -33.07 36.05 37.01
N ASP A 329 -32.77 34.90 37.61
CA ASP A 329 -33.31 34.50 38.91
C ASP A 329 -32.88 35.46 40.04
N ALA A 330 -31.60 35.84 40.05
CA ALA A 330 -31.09 36.88 40.96
C ALA A 330 -31.80 38.22 40.76
N GLY A 331 -32.02 38.65 39.51
CA GLY A 331 -32.77 39.86 39.19
C GLY A 331 -34.24 39.80 39.63
N ILE A 332 -34.89 38.64 39.51
CA ILE A 332 -36.26 38.43 40.02
C ILE A 332 -36.27 38.60 41.55
N HIS A 333 -35.27 38.07 42.26
CA HIS A 333 -35.15 38.24 43.70
C HIS A 333 -34.94 39.70 44.12
N GLU A 334 -34.12 40.47 43.40
CA GLU A 334 -33.97 41.91 43.62
C GLU A 334 -35.31 42.65 43.53
N VAL A 335 -36.08 42.36 42.47
CA VAL A 335 -37.41 42.96 42.28
C VAL A 335 -38.38 42.57 43.41
N ILE A 336 -38.41 41.29 43.79
CA ILE A 336 -39.26 40.80 44.89
C ILE A 336 -38.87 41.45 46.22
N SER A 337 -37.58 41.73 46.42
CA SER A 337 -37.08 42.41 47.62
C SER A 337 -37.46 43.90 47.70
N GLY A 338 -38.10 44.44 46.65
CA GLY A 338 -38.60 45.80 46.58
C GLY A 338 -37.74 46.74 45.73
N ASN A 339 -36.71 46.24 45.04
CA ASN A 339 -35.90 47.02 44.12
C ASN A 339 -36.58 47.15 42.74
N PHE A 340 -37.63 47.97 42.66
CA PHE A 340 -38.36 48.23 41.41
C PHE A 340 -37.58 49.07 40.39
N ASP A 341 -36.36 49.48 40.71
CA ASP A 341 -35.46 50.17 39.80
C ASP A 341 -34.52 49.21 39.05
N PHE A 342 -34.52 47.93 39.41
CA PHE A 342 -33.71 46.92 38.75
C PHE A 342 -34.15 46.72 37.29
N GLN A 343 -33.19 46.80 36.37
CA GLN A 343 -33.39 46.50 34.96
C GLN A 343 -32.67 45.19 34.63
N PHE A 344 -33.40 44.23 34.08
CA PHE A 344 -32.77 43.02 33.57
C PHE A 344 -31.89 43.37 32.37
N PRO A 345 -30.60 42.95 32.33
CA PRO A 345 -29.73 43.17 31.18
C PRO A 345 -30.37 42.60 29.90
N VAL A 346 -30.14 43.23 28.75
CA VAL A 346 -30.68 42.76 27.45
C VAL A 346 -29.54 42.29 26.52
N ASP A 347 -28.36 42.12 27.09
CA ASP A 347 -27.13 41.69 26.44
C ASP A 347 -26.80 40.22 26.73
N TYR A 348 -27.81 39.38 27.01
CA TYR A 348 -27.59 37.95 27.09
C TYR A 348 -27.18 37.40 25.72
N SER A 349 -26.29 36.42 25.72
CA SER A 349 -25.82 35.78 24.47
C SER A 349 -26.90 34.95 23.77
N GLU A 350 -28.02 34.69 24.42
CA GLU A 350 -29.10 33.82 23.92
C GLU A 350 -30.43 34.58 23.80
N ASP A 351 -31.16 34.31 22.72
CA ASP A 351 -32.43 34.98 22.42
C ASP A 351 -33.50 34.72 23.49
N LEU A 352 -33.54 33.52 24.08
CA LEU A 352 -34.58 33.14 25.04
C LEU A 352 -34.46 33.91 26.37
N PRO A 353 -33.31 33.94 27.07
CA PRO A 353 -33.13 34.80 28.24
C PRO A 353 -33.26 36.28 27.91
N ASN A 354 -32.85 36.74 26.72
CA ASN A 354 -33.12 38.14 26.28
C ASN A 354 -34.61 38.45 26.17
N GLN A 355 -35.39 37.59 25.52
CA GLN A 355 -36.85 37.75 25.43
C GLN A 355 -37.50 37.70 26.82
N MET A 356 -37.02 36.80 27.69
CA MET A 356 -37.49 36.72 29.07
C MET A 356 -37.19 38.00 29.85
N ALA A 357 -35.98 38.53 29.74
CA ALA A 357 -35.55 39.79 30.36
C ALA A 357 -36.35 41.00 29.84
N GLN A 358 -36.60 41.08 28.53
CA GLN A 358 -37.44 42.11 27.93
C GLN A 358 -38.88 42.03 28.44
N ASN A 359 -39.48 40.84 28.47
CA ASN A 359 -40.82 40.63 28.99
C ASN A 359 -40.91 40.96 30.50
N LEU A 360 -39.87 40.63 31.28
CA LEU A 360 -39.79 40.99 32.69
C LEU A 360 -39.68 42.50 32.89
N ASN A 361 -38.83 43.19 32.13
CA ASN A 361 -38.72 44.65 32.15
C ASN A 361 -40.04 45.32 31.75
N LEU A 362 -40.75 44.78 30.75
CA LEU A 362 -42.06 45.26 30.32
C LEU A 362 -43.09 45.13 31.45
N MET A 363 -43.16 43.96 32.08
CA MET A 363 -44.07 43.71 33.20
C MET A 363 -43.77 44.65 34.37
N LEU A 364 -42.49 44.89 34.65
CA LEU A 364 -42.03 45.78 35.71
C LEU A 364 -42.42 47.25 35.42
N ALA A 365 -42.27 47.70 34.17
CA ALA A 365 -42.70 49.03 33.75
C ALA A 365 -44.22 49.22 33.90
N VAL A 366 -45.01 48.22 33.49
CA VAL A 366 -46.48 48.22 33.64
C VAL A 366 -46.88 48.27 35.13
N MET A 367 -46.24 47.47 35.99
CA MET A 367 -46.55 47.44 37.42
C MET A 367 -46.15 48.72 38.17
N THR A 368 -45.08 49.39 37.72
CA THR A 368 -44.57 50.63 38.35
C THR A 368 -45.19 51.90 37.76
N GLY A 369 -46.01 51.78 36.71
CA GLY A 369 -46.58 52.92 36.01
C GLY A 369 -45.56 53.74 35.21
N ARG A 370 -44.40 53.14 34.87
CA ARG A 370 -43.38 53.79 34.03
C ARG A 370 -43.83 53.80 32.57
N PRO A 371 -43.53 54.88 31.81
CA PRO A 371 -43.81 54.91 30.38
C PRO A 371 -43.01 53.81 29.69
N LEU A 372 -43.68 53.04 28.83
CA LEU A 372 -43.07 51.97 28.04
C LEU A 372 -42.04 52.59 27.08
N ALA A 373 -40.85 52.00 26.98
CA ALA A 373 -39.79 52.53 26.10
C ALA A 373 -40.22 52.62 24.62
N ASP A 374 -41.18 51.78 24.20
CA ASP A 374 -41.72 51.76 22.84
C ASP A 374 -42.59 52.99 22.51
N ASP A 375 -43.20 53.63 23.52
CA ASP A 375 -43.97 54.86 23.34
C ASP A 375 -43.06 56.07 23.06
N ALA A 376 -41.81 56.03 23.55
CA ALA A 376 -40.83 57.08 23.28
C ALA A 376 -40.20 56.96 21.88
N ALA A 377 -40.03 55.74 21.36
CA ALA A 377 -39.47 55.49 20.02
C ALA A 377 -40.50 55.75 18.90
N LEU A 378 -41.79 55.50 19.13
CA LEU A 378 -42.86 55.76 18.16
C LEU A 378 -43.36 57.22 18.19
N GLY A 379 -43.08 57.98 19.26
CA GLY A 379 -43.49 59.38 19.41
C GLY A 379 -42.59 60.44 18.77
N SER A 380 -41.38 60.11 18.30
CA SER A 380 -40.39 61.09 17.81
C SER A 380 -39.98 60.96 16.34
N ALA A 381 -40.69 60.17 15.53
CA ALA A 381 -40.47 60.10 14.09
C ALA A 381 -41.32 61.15 13.34
N ARG A 382 -41.04 62.45 13.56
CA ARG A 382 -41.51 63.51 12.66
C ARG A 382 -40.30 64.29 12.13
N THR A 383 -40.20 64.26 10.79
CA THR A 383 -39.30 65.02 9.88
C THR A 383 -37.81 64.65 9.79
N PRO A 384 -37.40 63.87 8.76
CA PRO A 384 -36.09 64.03 8.14
C PRO A 384 -36.12 65.17 7.09
N PRO A 385 -35.09 66.03 6.97
CA PRO A 385 -34.98 66.92 5.82
C PRO A 385 -34.54 66.15 4.58
N ALA A 386 -35.16 66.50 3.46
CA ALA A 386 -34.96 65.90 2.15
C ALA A 386 -33.51 66.01 1.65
N SER A 387 -32.99 64.94 1.07
CA SER A 387 -32.05 65.01 -0.04
C SER A 387 -32.18 63.77 -0.95
N PRO A 388 -32.11 63.92 -2.29
CA PRO A 388 -32.66 62.97 -3.25
C PRO A 388 -31.61 62.01 -3.84
N GLY A 389 -32.00 60.76 -4.11
CA GLY A 389 -31.16 59.84 -4.88
C GLY A 389 -31.61 58.37 -4.87
N THR A 390 -32.56 58.05 -5.75
CA THR A 390 -32.59 56.87 -6.66
C THR A 390 -31.78 55.63 -6.25
N GLY A 391 -32.31 54.41 -6.12
CA GLY A 391 -33.63 53.83 -6.36
C GLY A 391 -33.49 52.29 -6.36
N ALA A 392 -34.53 51.63 -5.82
CA ALA A 392 -35.05 50.27 -6.12
C ALA A 392 -34.14 49.03 -6.02
N SER A 393 -34.54 47.87 -5.49
CA SER A 393 -35.74 47.45 -4.73
C SER A 393 -35.59 45.95 -4.38
N ALA A 394 -36.18 45.56 -3.23
CA ALA A 394 -36.84 44.27 -2.94
C ALA A 394 -36.00 42.97 -2.96
N GLY A 395 -35.98 42.09 -1.95
CA GLY A 395 -36.94 41.84 -0.88
C GLY A 395 -37.66 40.51 -1.11
N SER A 396 -37.39 39.50 -0.28
CA SER A 396 -38.41 38.75 0.48
C SER A 396 -37.93 37.35 0.88
N SER A 397 -38.05 37.11 2.18
CA SER A 397 -38.14 35.81 2.81
C SER A 397 -39.56 35.26 2.69
N GLY A 398 -39.71 34.00 2.28
CA GLY A 398 -40.99 33.29 2.28
C GLY A 398 -40.77 31.79 2.48
N ARG A 399 -41.19 31.29 3.63
CA ARG A 399 -41.24 29.87 4.01
C ARG A 399 -42.63 29.33 3.64
N GLY A 400 -42.72 28.19 2.96
CA GLY A 400 -43.99 27.51 2.66
C GLY A 400 -43.75 26.12 2.07
N ALA A 401 -44.47 25.13 2.58
CA ALA A 401 -44.25 23.70 2.35
C ALA A 401 -45.11 23.11 1.22
N ALA A 402 -44.59 21.99 0.68
CA ALA A 402 -45.26 20.80 0.13
C ALA A 402 -45.74 20.73 -1.34
N SER A 403 -45.42 19.56 -1.91
CA SER A 403 -46.14 18.76 -2.92
C SER A 403 -45.71 18.82 -4.40
N SER A 404 -45.51 17.62 -4.93
CA SER A 404 -45.22 17.21 -6.31
C SER A 404 -46.30 17.57 -7.33
N THR A 405 -45.94 17.86 -8.57
CA THR A 405 -46.22 17.00 -9.76
C THR A 405 -45.52 17.51 -11.02
N ALA A 406 -45.36 16.58 -11.97
CA ALA A 406 -44.58 16.59 -13.20
C ALA A 406 -44.95 17.65 -14.27
N GLY A 407 -43.99 17.96 -15.16
CA GLY A 407 -44.33 18.31 -16.55
C GLY A 407 -43.40 19.27 -17.33
N ALA A 408 -42.29 18.75 -17.88
CA ALA A 408 -41.69 19.11 -19.19
C ALA A 408 -40.95 20.49 -19.37
N PRO A 409 -40.03 20.63 -20.37
CA PRO A 409 -38.62 20.87 -20.07
C PRO A 409 -38.04 22.16 -20.64
N VAL A 410 -37.08 22.77 -19.93
CA VAL A 410 -36.14 23.74 -20.50
C VAL A 410 -34.72 23.34 -20.10
N ALA A 411 -33.85 23.28 -21.10
CA ALA A 411 -32.48 22.79 -21.06
C ALA A 411 -31.51 23.79 -20.40
N ALA A 412 -30.65 23.30 -19.51
CA ALA A 412 -29.35 23.87 -19.13
C ALA A 412 -28.49 22.81 -18.42
N MET A 413 -27.16 22.97 -18.44
CA MET A 413 -26.15 22.00 -18.01
C MET A 413 -26.28 21.52 -16.56
N ALA A 414 -26.21 20.21 -16.35
CA ALA A 414 -26.02 19.58 -15.05
C ALA A 414 -24.53 19.53 -14.69
N LEU A 415 -24.06 20.58 -14.02
CA LEU A 415 -22.90 20.55 -13.10
C LEU A 415 -23.43 20.81 -11.67
N THR A 416 -24.54 20.15 -11.34
CA THR A 416 -25.21 20.22 -10.05
C THR A 416 -24.49 19.33 -9.05
N ALA A 417 -24.26 19.86 -7.85
CA ALA A 417 -23.42 19.31 -6.78
C ALA A 417 -23.94 18.03 -6.10
N GLY A 418 -24.64 17.14 -6.80
CA GLY A 418 -25.16 15.90 -6.22
C GLY A 418 -25.69 14.96 -7.29
N GLY A 419 -24.85 14.02 -7.73
CA GLY A 419 -25.26 12.93 -8.62
C GLY A 419 -24.13 12.52 -9.57
N ILE A 420 -23.38 11.48 -9.21
CA ILE A 420 -22.59 10.73 -10.19
C ILE A 420 -23.59 9.85 -10.94
N ALA A 421 -24.23 10.40 -11.96
CA ALA A 421 -24.95 9.58 -12.93
C ALA A 421 -24.22 9.74 -14.26
N ASP A 422 -23.45 8.72 -14.60
CA ASP A 422 -22.98 8.39 -15.95
C ASP A 422 -22.00 9.37 -16.62
N PHE A 423 -20.79 9.50 -16.06
CA PHE A 423 -19.64 9.87 -16.88
C PHE A 423 -19.16 8.65 -17.65
N GLU A 424 -19.31 8.68 -18.98
CA GLU A 424 -18.71 7.69 -19.87
C GLU A 424 -17.19 7.88 -19.89
N ILE A 425 -16.46 6.97 -19.23
CA ILE A 425 -15.00 7.00 -19.18
C ILE A 425 -14.47 6.42 -20.49
N VAL A 426 -14.01 7.29 -21.39
CA VAL A 426 -13.41 6.89 -22.65
C VAL A 426 -11.93 6.58 -22.41
N ARG A 427 -11.53 5.30 -22.58
CA ARG A 427 -10.12 4.90 -22.64
C ARG A 427 -9.62 5.11 -24.06
N GLU A 428 -9.04 6.28 -24.33
CA GLU A 428 -8.43 6.57 -25.64
C GLU A 428 -7.07 5.89 -25.82
N PRO A 429 -6.63 5.68 -27.08
CA PRO A 429 -5.30 5.13 -27.38
C PRO A 429 -4.19 6.03 -26.84
N GLU A 430 -3.15 5.39 -26.31
CA GLU A 430 -2.00 5.96 -25.59
C GLU A 430 -1.35 7.16 -26.31
N ALA A 431 -1.39 7.19 -27.65
CA ALA A 431 -0.83 8.25 -28.47
C ALA A 431 -1.45 9.65 -28.24
N VAL A 432 -2.75 9.76 -27.95
CA VAL A 432 -3.40 11.07 -27.71
C VAL A 432 -3.07 11.62 -26.32
N SER A 433 -2.70 10.73 -25.39
CA SER A 433 -2.37 11.12 -24.01
C SER A 433 -1.01 11.81 -23.89
N ALA A 434 -0.05 11.50 -24.76
CA ALA A 434 1.30 12.05 -24.69
C ALA A 434 1.35 13.56 -25.01
N ASP A 435 0.62 14.02 -26.03
CA ASP A 435 0.60 15.43 -26.43
C ASP A 435 -0.03 16.30 -25.34
N ILE A 436 -1.16 15.85 -24.77
CA ILE A 436 -1.89 16.55 -23.71
C ILE A 436 -1.08 16.60 -22.40
N LEU A 437 -0.20 15.63 -22.15
CA LEU A 437 0.66 15.60 -20.97
C LEU A 437 1.86 16.55 -21.08
N SER A 438 2.30 16.89 -22.29
CA SER A 438 3.42 17.80 -22.52
C SER A 438 3.06 19.28 -22.29
N GLU A 439 1.77 19.62 -22.32
CA GLU A 439 1.30 21.00 -22.13
C GLU A 439 1.45 21.47 -20.66
N PRO A 440 2.01 22.68 -20.42
CA PRO A 440 2.00 23.30 -19.10
C PRO A 440 0.57 23.45 -18.56
N THR A 441 0.37 23.14 -17.27
CA THR A 441 -0.96 23.11 -16.62
C THR A 441 -1.77 24.38 -16.83
N GLU A 442 -1.13 25.55 -16.77
CA GLU A 442 -1.83 26.84 -16.98
C GLU A 442 -2.34 27.03 -18.40
N GLN A 443 -1.57 26.60 -19.40
CA GLN A 443 -1.95 26.71 -20.81
C GLN A 443 -3.09 25.75 -21.13
N TYR A 444 -3.01 24.53 -20.61
CA TYR A 444 -4.07 23.53 -20.71
C TYR A 444 -5.41 24.03 -20.13
N LEU A 445 -5.41 24.62 -18.92
CA LEU A 445 -6.64 25.12 -18.28
C LEU A 445 -7.26 26.29 -19.04
N LYS A 446 -6.44 27.22 -19.57
CA LYS A 446 -6.92 28.33 -20.39
C LYS A 446 -7.53 27.83 -21.70
N ARG A 447 -6.85 26.91 -22.40
CA ARG A 447 -7.35 26.29 -23.63
C ARG A 447 -8.69 25.59 -23.41
N LEU A 448 -8.78 24.74 -22.39
CA LEU A 448 -10.00 24.01 -22.05
C LEU A 448 -11.17 24.95 -21.72
N TYR A 449 -10.91 26.04 -21.01
CA TYR A 449 -11.93 27.05 -20.70
C TYR A 449 -12.42 27.79 -21.94
N GLU A 450 -11.52 28.15 -22.86
CA GLU A 450 -11.88 28.81 -24.12
C GLU A 450 -12.70 27.89 -25.03
N GLU A 451 -12.32 26.62 -25.12
CA GLU A 451 -13.07 25.58 -25.83
C GLU A 451 -14.48 25.41 -25.24
N TRP A 452 -14.56 25.31 -23.91
CA TRP A 452 -15.84 25.21 -23.19
C TRP A 452 -16.72 26.44 -23.41
N ARG A 453 -16.13 27.64 -23.25
CA ARG A 453 -16.82 28.94 -23.41
C ARG A 453 -17.35 29.15 -24.81
N ARG A 454 -16.62 28.73 -25.84
CA ARG A 454 -17.02 28.88 -27.25
C ARG A 454 -18.33 28.14 -27.54
N VAL A 455 -18.59 27.05 -26.84
CA VAL A 455 -19.75 26.19 -27.09
C VAL A 455 -20.90 26.44 -26.10
N ALA A 456 -20.65 26.93 -24.88
CA ALA A 456 -21.66 27.09 -23.82
C ALA A 456 -22.75 28.19 -24.04
N LYS A 457 -22.61 29.05 -25.05
CA LYS A 457 -23.56 30.05 -25.63
C LYS A 457 -24.52 30.92 -24.77
N ALA A 458 -24.81 30.67 -23.49
CA ALA A 458 -25.87 31.43 -22.78
C ALA A 458 -25.52 31.94 -21.36
N GLU A 459 -24.58 31.34 -20.64
CA GLU A 459 -24.13 31.91 -19.35
C GLU A 459 -22.73 31.41 -19.02
N VAL A 460 -21.73 32.27 -19.23
CA VAL A 460 -20.32 31.86 -19.12
C VAL A 460 -19.88 32.00 -17.66
N MET A 461 -19.69 30.88 -16.99
CA MET A 461 -19.05 30.82 -15.67
C MET A 461 -17.67 31.52 -15.71
N PRO A 462 -17.33 32.35 -14.70
CA PRO A 462 -16.00 32.94 -14.62
C PRO A 462 -14.89 31.88 -14.59
N TYR A 463 -13.74 32.16 -15.23
CA TYR A 463 -12.60 31.25 -15.31
C TYR A 463 -12.20 30.66 -13.95
N VAL A 464 -12.16 31.49 -12.91
CA VAL A 464 -11.78 31.06 -11.55
C VAL A 464 -12.72 29.97 -11.02
N ARG A 465 -14.04 30.17 -11.15
CA ARG A 465 -15.03 29.17 -10.70
C ARG A 465 -14.99 27.90 -11.53
N PHE A 466 -14.74 28.01 -12.84
CA PHE A 466 -14.58 26.87 -13.72
C PHE A 466 -13.38 26.01 -13.30
N VAL A 467 -12.22 26.63 -13.06
CA VAL A 467 -11.00 25.93 -12.61
C VAL A 467 -11.22 25.28 -11.23
N GLU A 468 -11.83 25.97 -10.28
CA GLU A 468 -12.14 25.40 -8.96
C GLU A 468 -13.00 24.14 -9.05
N GLN A 469 -14.03 24.17 -9.92
CA GLN A 469 -14.92 23.05 -10.11
C GLN A 469 -14.26 21.88 -10.85
N LEU A 470 -13.39 22.19 -11.81
CA LEU A 470 -12.59 21.19 -12.53
C LEU A 470 -11.65 20.45 -11.57
N VAL A 471 -10.91 21.17 -10.72
CA VAL A 471 -9.96 20.58 -9.76
C VAL A 471 -10.66 19.71 -8.72
N ARG A 472 -11.85 20.11 -8.25
CA ARG A 472 -12.66 19.27 -7.35
C ARG A 472 -13.08 17.96 -8.01
N THR A 473 -13.50 18.04 -9.28
CA THR A 473 -13.89 16.87 -10.07
C THR A 473 -12.69 15.96 -10.35
N GLU A 474 -11.54 16.53 -10.68
CA GLU A 474 -10.28 15.81 -10.88
C GLU A 474 -9.88 15.00 -9.65
N ARG A 475 -9.86 15.60 -8.45
CA ARG A 475 -9.51 14.90 -7.20
C ARG A 475 -10.42 13.71 -6.94
N ARG A 476 -11.72 13.88 -7.18
CA ARG A 476 -12.71 12.81 -7.00
C ARG A 476 -12.49 11.66 -7.99
N LEU A 477 -12.26 11.97 -9.26
CA LEU A 477 -12.02 10.98 -10.31
C LEU A 477 -10.68 10.26 -10.14
N LYS A 478 -9.65 10.99 -9.70
CA LYS A 478 -8.33 10.43 -9.38
C LYS A 478 -8.43 9.36 -8.29
N GLN A 479 -9.23 9.61 -7.26
CA GLN A 479 -9.50 8.63 -6.19
C GLN A 479 -10.30 7.43 -6.69
N SER A 480 -11.34 7.64 -7.50
CA SER A 480 -12.19 6.54 -7.99
C SER A 480 -11.51 5.67 -9.05
N LEU A 481 -10.61 6.24 -9.87
CA LEU A 481 -9.97 5.54 -10.98
C LEU A 481 -8.54 5.06 -10.68
N ALA A 482 -8.02 5.34 -9.47
CA ALA A 482 -6.68 4.96 -9.04
C ALA A 482 -5.56 5.34 -10.06
N CYS A 483 -5.70 6.49 -10.71
CA CYS A 483 -4.77 6.96 -11.74
C CYS A 483 -3.86 8.09 -11.23
N ARG A 484 -2.76 8.36 -11.94
CA ARG A 484 -1.80 9.40 -11.53
C ARG A 484 -2.36 10.81 -11.77
N HIS A 485 -3.01 11.02 -12.92
CA HIS A 485 -3.64 12.28 -13.30
C HIS A 485 -4.94 12.05 -14.09
N VAL A 486 -5.86 13.01 -14.04
CA VAL A 486 -7.06 13.03 -14.89
C VAL A 486 -7.05 14.34 -15.68
N ARG A 487 -7.08 14.25 -17.01
CA ARG A 487 -7.28 15.41 -17.89
C ARG A 487 -8.71 15.39 -18.42
N PHE A 488 -9.17 16.49 -19.00
CA PHE A 488 -10.51 16.64 -19.53
C PHE A 488 -10.42 17.14 -20.97
N ARG A 489 -11.33 16.67 -21.80
CA ARG A 489 -11.56 17.19 -23.16
C ARG A 489 -13.00 17.65 -23.28
N THR A 490 -13.24 18.76 -23.96
CA THR A 490 -14.62 19.17 -24.28
C THR A 490 -15.15 18.34 -25.44
N GLU A 491 -16.32 17.74 -25.27
CA GLU A 491 -17.07 17.07 -26.32
C GLU A 491 -18.47 17.68 -26.40
N THR A 492 -18.94 17.95 -27.62
CA THR A 492 -20.28 18.49 -27.85
C THR A 492 -21.24 17.33 -28.11
N ARG A 493 -22.17 17.07 -27.19
CA ARG A 493 -23.25 16.10 -27.39
C ARG A 493 -24.59 16.84 -27.52
N GLY A 494 -25.03 17.04 -28.76
CA GLY A 494 -26.20 17.85 -29.08
C GLY A 494 -25.94 19.35 -28.84
N GLU A 495 -26.83 20.03 -28.12
CA GLU A 495 -26.65 21.44 -27.73
C GLU A 495 -25.85 21.61 -26.42
N LYS A 496 -25.35 20.52 -25.83
CA LYS A 496 -24.66 20.54 -24.53
C LYS A 496 -23.17 20.25 -24.69
N VAL A 497 -22.36 21.01 -23.96
CA VAL A 497 -20.92 20.78 -23.78
C VAL A 497 -20.72 19.87 -22.60
N MET A 498 -19.99 18.77 -22.81
CA MET A 498 -19.57 17.88 -21.73
C MET A 498 -18.05 17.85 -21.62
N LEU A 499 -17.57 17.71 -20.40
CA LEU A 499 -16.15 17.49 -20.12
C LEU A 499 -15.95 15.99 -19.93
N VAL A 500 -15.28 15.36 -20.88
CA VAL A 500 -14.99 13.92 -20.86
C VAL A 500 -13.67 13.71 -20.11
N PRO A 501 -13.64 12.92 -19.01
CA PRO A 501 -12.42 12.66 -18.28
C PRO A 501 -11.54 11.63 -19.01
N LEU A 502 -10.25 11.94 -19.12
CA LEU A 502 -9.19 11.11 -19.66
C LEU A 502 -8.28 10.68 -18.51
N ALA A 503 -8.32 9.39 -18.17
CA ALA A 503 -7.46 8.82 -17.14
C ALA A 503 -6.06 8.59 -17.69
N VAL A 504 -5.05 9.16 -17.04
CA VAL A 504 -3.63 8.93 -17.33
C VAL A 504 -3.07 8.06 -16.21
N MET A 505 -2.72 6.82 -16.54
CA MET A 505 -2.13 5.87 -15.60
C MET A 505 -0.67 6.19 -15.31
#